data_AF-A0A378W9N7-F1
#
_entry.id   AF-A0A378W9N7-F1
#
_cell.length_a   1.000
_cell.length_b   1.000
_cell.length_c   1.000
_cell.angle_alpha   90.00
_cell.angle_beta   90.00
_cell.angle_gamma   90.00
#
_symmetry.space_group_name_H-M   'P 1'
#
loop_
_entity.id
_entity.type
_entity.pdbx_description
1 polymer ?
#
loop_
_entity_poly.entity_id
_entity_poly.type
_entity_poly.pdbx_seq_one_letter_code
_entity_poly.pdbx_strand_id
1 'polypeptide(L)'
;MVPGIGESIQAYKVAKAAKNLQGMKKALDKAATVATAQGYVSKTKIKIGQTELRVTAATDKQLLKAIGEGRDTTGKMTEQLFDSVAKQNGFRVLSGGKYGGNNGFDHVWQAADGSVVLIVESKQIRNGTVQLNPNGAGGYTQMSREWIKQVVKSLPDGSPAKAVVLKANQNGKLKTAIAGVDRQTGKAVILSVKVPSKTNIRR
;
A
#
# COMPACT_ATOMS: atom_id res chain seq x y z
N MET A 1 -6.21 -18.95 14.29
CA MET A 1 -6.72 -19.67 13.10
C MET A 1 -6.03 -19.10 11.87
N VAL A 2 -5.10 -19.83 11.25
CA VAL A 2 -4.44 -19.40 10.01
C VAL A 2 -5.41 -19.70 8.86
N PRO A 3 -5.76 -18.75 7.99
CA PRO A 3 -6.64 -19.01 6.84
C PRO A 3 -6.07 -20.15 6.01
N GLY A 4 -6.86 -21.21 5.85
CA GLY A 4 -6.48 -22.41 5.11
C GLY A 4 -6.34 -22.13 3.62
N ILE A 5 -5.51 -22.93 2.95
CA ILE A 5 -5.20 -22.86 1.52
C ILE A 5 -6.47 -22.74 0.65
N GLY A 6 -7.59 -23.34 1.07
CA GLY A 6 -8.89 -23.24 0.40
C GLY A 6 -9.47 -21.83 0.26
N GLU A 7 -9.39 -20.99 1.30
CA GLU A 7 -9.89 -19.59 1.24
C GLU A 7 -9.05 -18.74 0.26
N SER A 8 -7.75 -19.00 0.18
CA SER A 8 -6.85 -18.29 -0.73
C SER A 8 -7.10 -18.66 -2.21
N ILE A 9 -7.45 -19.91 -2.49
CA ILE A 9 -7.79 -20.37 -3.85
C ILE A 9 -9.11 -19.75 -4.31
N GLN A 10 -10.11 -19.69 -3.43
CA GLN A 10 -11.40 -19.09 -3.78
C GLN A 10 -11.29 -17.57 -3.99
N ALA A 11 -10.54 -16.88 -3.13
CA ALA A 11 -10.23 -15.45 -3.32
C ALA A 11 -9.51 -15.19 -4.65
N TYR A 12 -8.57 -16.05 -5.04
CA TYR A 12 -7.87 -15.94 -6.33
C TYR A 12 -8.79 -16.16 -7.54
N LYS A 13 -9.68 -17.16 -7.49
CA LYS A 13 -10.67 -17.41 -8.56
C LYS A 13 -11.62 -16.21 -8.72
N VAL A 14 -12.13 -15.68 -7.62
CA VAL A 14 -13.00 -14.48 -7.60
C VAL A 14 -12.24 -13.24 -8.12
N ALA A 15 -10.99 -13.05 -7.71
CA ALA A 15 -10.13 -11.95 -8.17
C ALA A 15 -9.87 -11.97 -9.68
N LYS A 16 -9.62 -13.17 -10.23
CA LYS A 16 -9.39 -13.40 -11.65
C LYS A 16 -10.67 -13.15 -12.46
N ALA A 17 -11.83 -13.61 -11.96
CA ALA A 17 -13.13 -13.36 -12.57
C ALA A 17 -13.50 -11.87 -12.57
N ALA A 18 -13.16 -11.14 -11.50
CA ALA A 18 -13.42 -9.70 -11.37
C ALA A 18 -12.50 -8.80 -12.23
N LYS A 19 -11.54 -9.37 -13.00
CA LYS A 19 -10.46 -8.64 -13.70
C LYS A 19 -9.63 -7.72 -12.77
N ASN A 20 -9.77 -7.87 -11.45
CA ASN A 20 -9.09 -7.03 -10.46
C ASN A 20 -7.59 -7.34 -10.47
N LEU A 21 -7.23 -8.63 -10.49
CA LEU A 21 -5.84 -9.09 -10.59
C LEU A 21 -5.06 -8.44 -11.75
N GLN A 22 -5.73 -8.13 -12.87
CA GLN A 22 -5.12 -7.44 -14.01
C GLN A 22 -4.73 -5.99 -13.68
N GLY A 23 -5.56 -5.27 -12.91
CA GLY A 23 -5.27 -3.90 -12.47
C GLY A 23 -4.06 -3.86 -11.53
N MET A 24 -4.01 -4.76 -10.55
CA MET A 24 -2.88 -4.85 -9.63
C MET A 24 -1.59 -5.27 -10.35
N LYS A 25 -1.65 -6.29 -11.23
CA LYS A 25 -0.51 -6.69 -12.06
C LYS A 25 -0.02 -5.53 -12.94
N LYS A 26 -0.92 -4.84 -13.63
CA LYS A 26 -0.59 -3.66 -14.44
C LYS A 26 0.11 -2.57 -13.62
N ALA A 27 -0.34 -2.32 -12.39
CA ALA A 27 0.31 -1.36 -11.50
C ALA A 27 1.74 -1.77 -11.09
N LEU A 28 1.97 -3.07 -10.91
CA LEU A 28 3.27 -3.63 -10.54
C LEU A 28 4.25 -3.77 -11.70
N ASP A 29 3.74 -3.91 -12.93
CA ASP A 29 4.50 -3.97 -14.17
C ASP A 29 4.86 -2.56 -14.70
N LYS A 30 4.07 -1.54 -14.35
CA LYS A 30 4.44 -0.14 -14.62
C LYS A 30 5.71 0.25 -13.87
N ALA A 31 6.55 1.07 -14.51
CA ALA A 31 7.71 1.68 -13.88
C ALA A 31 7.28 2.48 -12.64
N ALA A 32 8.06 2.37 -11.56
CA ALA A 32 7.76 3.06 -10.31
C ALA A 32 7.89 4.58 -10.49
N THR A 33 6.86 5.31 -10.06
CA THR A 33 6.90 6.76 -9.98
C THR A 33 7.90 7.20 -8.93
N VAL A 34 8.84 8.07 -9.29
CA VAL A 34 9.83 8.59 -8.35
C VAL A 34 9.25 9.80 -7.62
N ALA A 35 9.07 9.69 -6.30
CA ALA A 35 8.71 10.81 -5.43
C ALA A 35 9.92 11.75 -5.22
N THR A 36 9.69 12.95 -4.68
CA THR A 36 10.80 13.75 -4.15
C THR A 36 11.43 13.07 -2.92
N ALA A 37 12.63 13.48 -2.53
CA ALA A 37 13.25 13.01 -1.28
C ALA A 37 12.42 13.37 -0.04
N GLN A 38 11.56 14.38 -0.13
CA GLN A 38 10.61 14.80 0.89
C GLN A 38 9.27 14.04 0.79
N GLY A 39 9.13 13.07 -0.13
CA GLY A 39 7.94 12.23 -0.23
C GLY A 39 6.76 12.86 -0.97
N TYR A 40 6.99 13.92 -1.74
CA TYR A 40 5.95 14.56 -2.55
C TYR A 40 5.81 13.86 -3.91
N VAL A 41 4.55 13.61 -4.30
CA VAL A 41 4.19 13.11 -5.63
C VAL A 41 3.20 14.09 -6.28
N SER A 42 3.59 14.64 -7.43
CA SER A 42 2.82 15.66 -8.13
C SER A 42 1.63 15.08 -8.91
N LYS A 43 0.69 15.96 -9.27
CA LYS A 43 -0.49 15.62 -10.08
C LYS A 43 -0.16 14.96 -11.40
N THR A 44 0.83 15.48 -12.12
CA THR A 44 1.29 14.88 -13.38
C THR A 44 1.80 13.46 -13.17
N LYS A 45 2.61 13.23 -12.13
CA LYS A 45 3.16 11.90 -11.82
C LYS A 45 2.07 10.90 -11.42
N ILE A 46 1.09 11.33 -10.64
CA ILE A 46 -0.07 10.49 -10.28
C ILE A 46 -0.88 10.16 -11.53
N LYS A 47 -1.26 11.16 -12.33
CA LYS A 47 -2.06 10.95 -13.55
C LYS A 47 -1.44 9.93 -14.51
N ILE A 48 -0.11 9.97 -14.69
CA ILE A 48 0.63 9.07 -15.58
C ILE A 48 0.78 7.67 -14.95
N GLY A 49 1.25 7.62 -13.71
CA GLY A 49 1.66 6.38 -13.08
C GLY A 49 0.50 5.55 -12.52
N GLN A 50 -0.61 6.18 -12.15
CA GLN A 50 -1.71 5.48 -11.47
C GLN A 50 -2.34 4.40 -12.35
N THR A 51 -2.90 3.40 -11.67
CA THR A 51 -3.79 2.41 -12.26
C THR A 51 -5.06 2.38 -11.45
N GLU A 52 -6.19 2.52 -12.12
CA GLU A 52 -7.50 2.40 -11.49
C GLU A 52 -7.74 0.96 -11.03
N LEU A 53 -8.16 0.83 -9.77
CA LEU A 53 -8.59 -0.43 -9.19
C LEU A 53 -10.11 -0.49 -9.23
N ARG A 54 -10.63 -1.61 -9.73
CA ARG A 54 -12.06 -1.86 -9.71
C ARG A 54 -12.50 -2.23 -8.30
N VAL A 55 -13.57 -1.57 -7.85
CA VAL A 55 -14.21 -1.83 -6.56
C VAL A 55 -15.57 -2.47 -6.80
N THR A 56 -15.67 -3.76 -6.53
CA THR A 56 -16.82 -4.59 -6.92
C THR A 56 -17.77 -4.89 -5.76
N ALA A 57 -17.23 -5.15 -4.56
CA ALA A 57 -18.03 -5.45 -3.39
C ALA A 57 -18.90 -4.25 -2.97
N ALA A 58 -20.15 -4.51 -2.59
CA ALA A 58 -21.11 -3.46 -2.24
C ALA A 58 -20.65 -2.63 -1.03
N THR A 59 -20.09 -3.28 -0.01
CA THR A 59 -19.51 -2.62 1.17
C THR A 59 -18.35 -1.69 0.80
N ASP A 60 -17.49 -2.12 -0.12
CA ASP A 60 -16.36 -1.31 -0.55
C ASP A 60 -16.79 -0.12 -1.40
N LYS A 61 -17.86 -0.27 -2.20
CA LYS A 61 -18.46 0.86 -2.92
C LYS A 61 -19.02 1.90 -1.95
N GLN A 62 -19.61 1.48 -0.83
CA GLN A 62 -20.07 2.39 0.21
C GLN A 62 -18.91 3.09 0.90
N LEU A 63 -17.83 2.37 1.24
CA LEU A 63 -16.60 2.96 1.78
C LEU A 63 -16.01 3.98 0.81
N LEU A 64 -15.85 3.61 -0.47
CA LEU A 64 -15.33 4.49 -1.51
C LEU A 64 -16.13 5.78 -1.63
N LYS A 65 -17.46 5.70 -1.62
CA LYS A 65 -18.36 6.86 -1.63
C LYS A 65 -18.14 7.74 -0.40
N ALA A 66 -18.13 7.15 0.80
CA ALA A 66 -17.94 7.87 2.06
C ALA A 66 -16.58 8.60 2.12
N ILE A 67 -15.51 7.94 1.67
CA ILE A 67 -14.16 8.52 1.61
C ILE A 67 -14.11 9.67 0.58
N GLY A 68 -14.71 9.49 -0.61
CA GLY A 68 -14.83 10.54 -1.62
C GLY A 68 -15.50 11.80 -1.07
N GLU A 69 -16.60 11.62 -0.35
CA GLU A 69 -17.36 12.67 0.35
C GLU A 69 -16.60 13.28 1.54
N GLY A 70 -15.45 12.73 1.93
CA GLY A 70 -14.62 13.25 3.01
C GLY A 70 -15.07 12.85 4.41
N ARG A 71 -15.91 11.80 4.53
CA ARG A 71 -16.39 11.29 5.83
C ARG A 71 -15.33 10.48 6.59
N ASP A 72 -14.23 10.12 5.93
CA ASP A 72 -13.11 9.44 6.56
C ASP A 72 -12.08 10.45 7.07
N THR A 73 -12.20 10.88 8.32
CA THR A 73 -11.32 11.90 8.92
C THR A 73 -10.03 11.32 9.50
N THR A 74 -10.00 10.01 9.78
CA THR A 74 -8.88 9.32 10.42
C THR A 74 -8.06 8.46 9.47
N GLY A 75 -8.59 8.17 8.27
CA GLY A 75 -7.98 7.25 7.32
C GLY A 75 -8.40 5.80 7.51
N LYS A 76 -9.16 5.48 8.56
CA LYS A 76 -9.59 4.11 8.89
C LYS A 76 -10.44 3.49 7.79
N MET A 77 -11.35 4.25 7.17
CA MET A 77 -12.16 3.72 6.07
C MET A 77 -11.29 3.46 4.84
N THR A 78 -10.30 4.32 4.59
CA THR A 78 -9.33 4.15 3.49
C THR A 78 -8.49 2.90 3.69
N GLU A 79 -7.99 2.65 4.90
CA GLU A 79 -7.28 1.39 5.23
C GLU A 79 -8.19 0.16 5.00
N GLN A 80 -9.41 0.19 5.53
CA GLN A 80 -10.38 -0.90 5.37
C GLN A 80 -10.71 -1.20 3.91
N LEU A 81 -10.92 -0.15 3.10
CA LEU A 81 -11.19 -0.29 1.67
C LEU A 81 -10.03 -1.02 0.98
N PHE A 82 -8.79 -0.59 1.21
CA PHE A 82 -7.65 -1.15 0.48
C PHE A 82 -7.25 -2.55 0.95
N ASP A 83 -7.50 -2.90 2.22
CA ASP A 83 -7.41 -4.29 2.67
C ASP A 83 -8.38 -5.22 1.95
N SER A 84 -9.64 -4.79 1.83
CA SER A 84 -10.68 -5.55 1.13
C SER A 84 -10.35 -5.69 -0.37
N VAL A 85 -9.94 -4.59 -1.00
CA VAL A 85 -9.51 -4.58 -2.41
C VAL A 85 -8.30 -5.49 -2.59
N ALA A 86 -7.28 -5.44 -1.74
CA ALA A 86 -6.11 -6.31 -1.86
C ALA A 86 -6.47 -7.80 -1.82
N LYS A 87 -7.34 -8.21 -0.88
CA LYS A 87 -7.84 -9.60 -0.79
C LYS A 87 -8.59 -10.03 -2.05
N GLN A 88 -9.46 -9.17 -2.57
CA GLN A 88 -10.15 -9.37 -3.85
C GLN A 88 -9.22 -9.34 -5.08
N ASN A 89 -7.93 -9.03 -4.90
CA ASN A 89 -6.90 -9.03 -5.93
C ASN A 89 -5.90 -10.18 -5.76
N GLY A 90 -6.19 -11.16 -4.90
CA GLY A 90 -5.32 -12.31 -4.68
C GLY A 90 -4.09 -12.02 -3.80
N PHE A 91 -4.13 -10.93 -3.03
CA PHE A 91 -3.11 -10.64 -2.03
C PHE A 91 -3.59 -11.08 -0.64
N ARG A 92 -2.64 -11.56 0.15
CA ARG A 92 -2.78 -11.73 1.59
C ARG A 92 -2.40 -10.42 2.27
N VAL A 93 -3.27 -9.90 3.11
CA VAL A 93 -2.94 -8.78 4.02
C VAL A 93 -2.31 -9.37 5.27
N LEU A 94 -1.08 -8.96 5.58
CA LEU A 94 -0.31 -9.46 6.72
C LEU A 94 -0.49 -8.56 7.94
N SER A 95 -0.73 -9.19 9.08
CA SER A 95 -0.78 -8.49 10.38
C SER A 95 0.62 -8.22 10.94
N GLY A 96 0.67 -7.38 11.98
CA GLY A 96 1.91 -7.06 12.70
C GLY A 96 2.80 -6.02 11.99
N GLY A 97 2.25 -5.26 11.03
CA GLY A 97 2.95 -4.17 10.33
C GLY A 97 3.09 -2.87 11.13
N LYS A 98 2.52 -2.80 12.35
CA LYS A 98 2.53 -1.60 13.21
C LYS A 98 3.25 -1.85 14.55
N TYR A 99 3.74 -0.79 15.18
CA TYR A 99 4.39 -0.78 16.50
C TYR A 99 4.01 0.48 17.30
N GLY A 100 4.06 0.40 18.63
CA GLY A 100 3.84 1.56 19.51
C GLY A 100 2.54 2.32 19.22
N GLY A 101 1.45 1.61 18.92
CA GLY A 101 0.20 2.19 18.44
C GLY A 101 0.13 2.22 16.91
N ASN A 102 0.01 3.41 16.32
CA ASN A 102 -0.24 3.58 14.88
C ASN A 102 1.02 3.83 14.04
N ASN A 103 2.22 3.52 14.55
CA ASN A 103 3.45 3.70 13.78
C ASN A 103 3.73 2.47 12.92
N GLY A 104 4.31 2.67 11.74
CA GLY A 104 4.77 1.59 10.87
C GLY A 104 4.09 1.62 9.51
N PHE A 105 3.77 0.44 9.00
CA PHE A 105 3.11 0.29 7.70
C PHE A 105 1.59 0.35 7.88
N ASP A 106 0.90 1.14 7.06
CA ASP A 106 -0.55 1.01 6.92
C ASP A 106 -0.88 -0.43 6.52
N HIS A 107 -0.19 -0.92 5.49
CA HIS A 107 -0.44 -2.21 4.87
C HIS A 107 0.84 -2.96 4.52
N VAL A 108 0.82 -4.28 4.72
CA VAL A 108 1.77 -5.21 4.12
C VAL A 108 1.00 -6.27 3.35
N TRP A 109 1.18 -6.29 2.03
CA TRP A 109 0.49 -7.23 1.15
C TRP A 109 1.48 -8.22 0.54
N GLN A 110 1.12 -9.50 0.51
CA GLN A 110 1.91 -10.53 -0.15
C GLN A 110 1.05 -11.18 -1.24
N ALA A 111 1.56 -11.26 -2.46
CA ALA A 111 0.90 -12.02 -3.52
C ALA A 111 0.75 -13.48 -3.07
N ALA A 112 -0.37 -14.14 -3.38
CA ALA A 112 -0.63 -15.51 -2.92
C ALA A 112 0.47 -16.52 -3.31
N ASP A 113 1.16 -16.29 -4.43
CA ASP A 113 2.29 -17.09 -4.93
C ASP A 113 3.65 -16.72 -4.29
N GLY A 114 3.69 -15.72 -3.41
CA GLY A 114 4.91 -15.23 -2.76
C GLY A 114 5.90 -14.52 -3.70
N SER A 115 5.49 -14.19 -4.94
CA SER A 115 6.36 -13.56 -5.94
C SER A 115 6.74 -12.13 -5.58
N VAL A 116 5.83 -11.40 -4.93
CA VAL A 116 5.97 -9.98 -4.58
C VAL A 116 5.43 -9.72 -3.17
N VAL A 117 6.11 -8.84 -2.45
CA VAL A 117 5.62 -8.23 -1.20
C VAL A 117 5.56 -6.72 -1.40
N LEU A 118 4.44 -6.11 -1.00
CA LEU A 118 4.21 -4.67 -1.08
C LEU A 118 4.11 -4.08 0.32
N ILE A 119 4.87 -3.02 0.55
CA ILE A 119 4.51 -2.03 1.56
C ILE A 119 3.60 -1.02 0.88
N VAL A 120 2.38 -0.87 1.38
CA VAL A 120 1.41 0.05 0.81
C VAL A 120 1.04 1.12 1.83
N GLU A 121 1.17 2.37 1.40
CA GLU A 121 0.64 3.52 2.14
C GLU A 121 -0.72 3.88 1.56
N SER A 122 -1.74 3.95 2.41
CA SER A 122 -3.08 4.31 1.99
C SER A 122 -3.35 5.79 2.19
N LYS A 123 -3.84 6.48 1.14
CA LYS A 123 -4.06 7.94 1.18
C LYS A 123 -5.36 8.35 0.51
N GLN A 124 -5.97 9.41 1.04
CA GLN A 124 -6.95 10.18 0.28
C GLN A 124 -6.22 11.19 -0.58
N ILE A 125 -6.31 11.05 -1.91
CA ILE A 125 -5.64 11.94 -2.85
C ILE A 125 -6.49 13.19 -3.00
N ARG A 126 -5.96 14.32 -2.53
CA ARG A 126 -6.60 15.64 -2.59
C ARG A 126 -5.85 16.49 -3.61
N ASN A 127 -6.60 17.17 -4.47
CA ASN A 127 -6.06 18.01 -5.55
C ASN A 127 -5.11 17.26 -6.50
N GLY A 128 -5.26 15.94 -6.59
CA GLY A 128 -4.40 15.07 -7.40
C GLY A 128 -2.96 14.98 -6.89
N THR A 129 -2.67 15.25 -5.63
CA THR A 129 -1.29 15.17 -5.09
C THR A 129 -1.23 14.26 -3.86
N VAL A 130 -0.03 13.75 -3.58
CA VAL A 130 0.23 12.95 -2.36
C VAL A 130 1.48 13.49 -1.65
N GLN A 131 1.37 13.61 -0.34
CA GLN A 131 2.48 13.88 0.56
C GLN A 131 2.66 12.70 1.51
N LEU A 132 3.79 12.02 1.41
CA LEU A 132 4.23 11.03 2.38
C LEU A 132 4.87 11.74 3.58
N ASN A 133 4.92 11.12 4.76
CA ASN A 133 5.55 11.78 5.91
C ASN A 133 7.07 11.97 5.65
N PRO A 134 7.58 13.22 5.53
CA PRO A 134 9.00 13.46 5.25
C PRO A 134 9.91 13.06 6.42
N ASN A 135 9.37 13.02 7.64
CA ASN A 135 10.09 12.82 8.90
C ASN A 135 9.42 11.68 9.68
N GLY A 136 9.35 10.50 9.05
CA GLY A 136 8.83 9.29 9.67
C GLY A 136 9.82 8.65 10.65
N ALA A 137 9.72 7.34 10.84
CA ALA A 137 10.59 6.56 11.69
C ALA A 137 12.08 6.85 11.42
N GLY A 138 12.83 7.24 12.46
CA GLY A 138 14.25 7.58 12.37
C GLY A 138 14.55 8.89 11.62
N GLY A 139 13.56 9.75 11.41
CA GLY A 139 13.69 11.00 10.65
C GLY A 139 13.72 10.79 9.12
N TYR A 140 13.52 9.56 8.65
CA TYR A 140 13.52 9.24 7.23
C TYR A 140 12.14 9.44 6.60
N THR A 141 12.13 9.76 5.31
CA THR A 141 10.87 9.89 4.56
C THR A 141 10.19 8.54 4.42
N GLN A 142 8.89 8.51 4.71
CA GLN A 142 8.05 7.32 4.63
C GLN A 142 8.19 6.64 3.27
N MET A 143 8.19 5.31 3.28
CA MET A 143 8.44 4.43 2.13
C MET A 143 9.85 4.48 1.51
N SER A 144 10.77 5.33 2.01
CA SER A 144 12.19 5.21 1.64
C SER A 144 12.80 3.94 2.23
N ARG A 145 13.89 3.46 1.64
CA ARG A 145 14.58 2.25 2.10
C ARG A 145 14.97 2.34 3.58
N GLU A 146 15.43 3.50 4.01
CA GLU A 146 15.94 3.72 5.36
C GLU A 146 14.79 3.81 6.37
N TRP A 147 13.67 4.40 5.98
CA TRP A 147 12.44 4.34 6.76
C TRP A 147 11.92 2.91 6.93
N ILE A 148 11.88 2.11 5.85
CA ILE A 148 11.43 0.70 5.92
C ILE A 148 12.33 -0.09 6.88
N LYS A 149 13.66 0.06 6.79
CA LYS A 149 14.60 -0.59 7.73
C LYS A 149 14.31 -0.20 9.18
N GLN A 150 14.06 1.08 9.42
CA GLN A 150 13.78 1.57 10.77
C GLN A 150 12.46 1.03 11.31
N VAL A 151 11.39 1.00 10.49
CA VAL A 151 10.11 0.41 10.88
C VAL A 151 10.30 -1.07 11.21
N VAL A 152 10.93 -1.84 10.32
CA VAL A 152 11.15 -3.28 10.52
C VAL A 152 11.95 -3.56 11.79
N LYS A 153 12.95 -2.73 12.12
CA LYS A 153 13.72 -2.83 13.37
C LYS A 153 12.82 -2.65 14.61
N SER A 154 11.85 -1.74 14.54
CA SER A 154 10.93 -1.43 15.63
C SER A 154 9.73 -2.36 15.74
N LEU A 155 9.43 -3.16 14.70
CA LEU A 155 8.32 -4.12 14.76
C LEU A 155 8.58 -5.20 15.83
N PRO A 156 7.53 -5.65 16.54
CA PRO A 156 7.65 -6.74 17.50
C PRO A 156 8.27 -7.99 16.88
N ASP A 157 9.08 -8.70 17.67
CA ASP A 157 9.61 -9.99 17.27
C ASP A 157 8.46 -11.01 17.07
N GLY A 158 8.63 -11.91 16.10
CA GLY A 158 7.58 -12.84 15.68
C GLY A 158 6.46 -12.22 14.84
N SER A 159 6.48 -10.90 14.55
CA SER A 159 5.52 -10.28 13.63
C SER A 159 5.54 -10.96 12.24
N PRO A 160 4.38 -11.42 11.72
CA PRO A 160 4.30 -11.99 10.38
C PRO A 160 4.79 -11.03 9.29
N ALA A 161 4.41 -9.75 9.38
CA ALA A 161 4.89 -8.72 8.47
C ALA A 161 6.41 -8.54 8.54
N LYS A 162 7.00 -8.51 9.75
CA LYS A 162 8.46 -8.32 9.93
C LYS A 162 9.26 -9.38 9.17
N ALA A 163 8.93 -10.65 9.37
CA ALA A 163 9.63 -11.77 8.73
C ALA A 163 9.50 -11.73 7.19
N VAL A 164 8.29 -11.48 6.68
CA VAL A 164 8.03 -11.45 5.23
C VAL A 164 8.72 -10.26 4.56
N VAL A 165 8.69 -9.07 5.17
CA VAL A 165 9.34 -7.87 4.63
C VAL A 165 10.86 -8.03 4.59
N LEU A 166 11.47 -8.57 5.65
CA LEU A 166 12.92 -8.85 5.69
C LEU A 166 13.35 -9.79 4.56
N LYS A 167 12.66 -10.93 4.43
CA LYS A 167 12.95 -11.92 3.39
C LYS A 167 12.75 -11.36 1.99
N ALA A 168 11.68 -10.59 1.77
CA ALA A 168 11.41 -9.98 0.48
C ALA A 168 12.46 -8.91 0.11
N ASN A 169 12.91 -8.11 1.09
CA ASN A 169 13.94 -7.10 0.90
C ASN A 169 15.29 -7.74 0.52
N GLN A 170 15.66 -8.84 1.18
CA GLN A 170 16.89 -9.60 0.85
C GLN A 170 16.84 -10.19 -0.55
N ASN A 171 15.67 -10.69 -0.98
CA ASN A 171 15.49 -11.35 -2.27
C ASN A 171 15.14 -10.39 -3.43
N GLY A 172 15.14 -9.07 -3.20
CA GLY A 172 14.76 -8.08 -4.23
C GLY A 172 13.28 -8.14 -4.64
N LYS A 173 12.40 -8.74 -3.82
CA LYS A 173 10.96 -8.91 -4.08
C LYS A 173 10.08 -7.86 -3.39
N LEU A 174 10.68 -7.00 -2.56
CA LEU A 174 9.97 -5.92 -1.87
C LEU A 174 9.75 -4.74 -2.82
N LYS A 175 8.49 -4.35 -3.01
CA LYS A 175 8.11 -3.13 -3.71
C LYS A 175 7.28 -2.23 -2.79
N THR A 176 7.10 -0.98 -3.21
CA THR A 176 6.39 0.05 -2.45
C THR A 176 5.34 0.71 -3.34
N ALA A 177 4.15 0.95 -2.79
CA ALA A 177 3.05 1.57 -3.54
C ALA A 177 2.19 2.49 -2.67
N ILE A 178 1.58 3.49 -3.31
CA ILE A 178 0.50 4.27 -2.72
C ILE A 178 -0.81 3.70 -3.26
N ALA A 179 -1.71 3.29 -2.38
CA ALA A 179 -3.09 3.03 -2.74
C ALA A 179 -3.94 4.21 -2.28
N GLY A 180 -4.78 4.77 -3.13
CA GLY A 180 -5.51 5.97 -2.75
C GLY A 180 -6.87 6.13 -3.39
N VAL A 181 -7.74 6.83 -2.66
CA VAL A 181 -9.02 7.30 -3.19
C VAL A 181 -8.80 8.70 -3.74
N ASP A 182 -8.92 8.85 -5.06
CA ASP A 182 -8.94 10.17 -5.69
C ASP A 182 -10.29 10.83 -5.40
N ARG A 183 -10.26 11.87 -4.55
CA ARG A 183 -11.47 12.59 -4.13
C ARG A 183 -12.06 13.46 -5.23
N GLN A 184 -11.31 13.76 -6.31
CA GLN A 184 -11.84 14.50 -7.45
C GLN A 184 -12.67 13.58 -8.36
N THR A 185 -12.25 12.32 -8.52
CA THR A 185 -12.91 11.38 -9.42
C THR A 185 -13.75 10.32 -8.71
N GLY A 186 -13.63 10.18 -7.39
CA GLY A 186 -14.27 9.13 -6.60
C GLY A 186 -13.71 7.73 -6.86
N LYS A 187 -12.50 7.61 -7.40
CA LYS A 187 -11.92 6.33 -7.86
C LYS A 187 -10.87 5.81 -6.90
N ALA A 188 -10.83 4.49 -6.72
CA ALA A 188 -9.71 3.81 -6.08
C ALA A 188 -8.59 3.61 -7.10
N VAL A 189 -7.37 4.00 -6.75
CA VAL A 189 -6.20 3.90 -7.61
C VAL A 189 -5.02 3.33 -6.83
N ILE A 190 -4.05 2.77 -7.55
CA ILE A 190 -2.76 2.39 -7.00
C ILE A 190 -1.63 2.90 -7.89
N LEU A 191 -0.52 3.24 -7.25
CA LEU A 191 0.68 3.75 -7.88
C LEU A 191 1.92 3.11 -7.24
N SER A 192 2.69 2.36 -8.02
CA SER A 192 4.05 1.96 -7.61
C SER A 192 4.91 3.21 -7.44
N VAL A 193 5.58 3.35 -6.30
CA VAL A 193 6.36 4.54 -5.96
C VAL A 193 7.76 4.15 -5.49
N LYS A 194 8.77 4.92 -5.88
CA LYS A 194 10.12 4.86 -5.31
C LYS A 194 10.40 6.19 -4.63
N VAL A 195 10.75 6.13 -3.34
CA VAL A 195 11.12 7.31 -2.56
C VAL A 195 12.64 7.30 -2.37
N PRO A 196 13.36 8.30 -2.90
CA PRO A 196 14.78 8.44 -2.63
C PRO A 196 15.03 8.59 -1.13
N SER A 197 16.10 7.96 -0.64
CA SER A 197 16.55 8.19 0.72
C SER A 197 17.06 9.63 0.85
N LYS A 198 16.66 10.33 1.92
CA LYS A 198 17.28 11.59 2.28
C LYS A 198 18.71 11.32 2.73
N THR A 199 19.65 12.16 2.32
CA THR A 199 20.96 12.24 2.96
C THR A 199 20.74 12.83 4.36
N ASN A 200 20.66 11.98 5.39
CA ASN A 200 20.67 12.45 6.76
C ASN A 200 22.11 12.88 7.07
N ILE A 201 22.44 14.13 6.74
CA ILE A 201 23.58 14.80 7.35
C ILE A 201 23.16 15.02 8.80
N ARG A 202 23.51 14.08 9.68
CA ARG A 202 23.37 14.27 11.13
C ARG A 202 24.07 15.59 11.45
N ARG A 203 23.31 16.59 11.89
CA ARG A 203 23.84 17.71 12.66
C ARG A 203 23.80 17.31 14.12
#